data_AF-A0A9D4XVJ4-F1
#
_entry.id   AF-A0A9D4XVJ4-F1
#
_cell.length_a   1.000
_cell.length_b   1.000
_cell.length_c   1.000
_cell.angle_alpha   90.00
_cell.angle_beta   90.00
_cell.angle_gamma   90.00
#
_symmetry.space_group_name_H-M   'P 1'
#
loop_
_entity.id
_entity.type
_entity.pdbx_description
1 polymer ?
#
loop_
_entity_poly.entity_id
_entity_poly.type
_entity_poly.pdbx_seq_one_letter_code
_entity_poly.pdbx_strand_id
1 'polypeptide(L)'
;MERPKRHTKKYSFRQPDVNELRNLTSYVLDPLGFKARYGKLLPLLTTQVDEGLMSTLAQFYDPLYHCFSFPDFQLLPTLEEYSHLIGIPILDQVPSSGLASIPTAREIADLLHIDEALIKANLTTKGGIQSLPSEFLVAQATIYGKAMRSS
;
A
#
# COMPACT_ATOMS: atom_id res chain seq x y z
N MET A 1 33.00 15.92 -20.13
CA MET A 1 31.54 16.08 -20.33
C MET A 1 31.01 16.94 -19.18
N GLU A 2 30.57 18.16 -19.46
CA GLU A 2 29.87 18.96 -18.46
C GLU A 2 28.52 18.32 -18.14
N ARG A 3 28.27 18.06 -16.87
CA ARG A 3 26.96 17.56 -16.41
C ARG A 3 26.02 18.76 -16.35
N PRO A 4 24.86 18.74 -17.03
CA PRO A 4 23.91 19.84 -16.98
C PRO A 4 23.47 20.09 -15.52
N LYS A 5 23.38 21.38 -15.13
CA LYS A 5 22.88 21.78 -13.80
C LYS A 5 21.46 21.22 -13.61
N ARG A 6 21.29 20.29 -12.67
CA ARG A 6 19.95 19.82 -12.28
C ARG A 6 19.26 20.92 -11.46
N HIS A 7 18.11 21.37 -11.94
CA HIS A 7 17.23 22.21 -11.16
C HIS A 7 16.48 21.34 -10.14
N THR A 8 16.56 21.70 -8.86
CA THR A 8 15.74 21.08 -7.81
C THR A 8 14.28 21.44 -8.04
N LYS A 9 13.43 20.44 -8.31
CA LYS A 9 11.98 20.59 -8.35
C LYS A 9 11.41 20.69 -6.94
N LYS A 10 10.41 21.53 -6.73
CA LYS A 10 9.69 21.53 -5.45
C LYS A 10 8.62 20.45 -5.49
N TYR A 11 8.68 19.51 -4.55
CA TYR A 11 7.62 18.51 -4.36
C TYR A 11 6.79 18.87 -3.12
N SER A 12 5.53 18.45 -3.14
CA SER A 12 4.66 18.46 -1.97
C SER A 12 4.11 17.06 -1.80
N PHE A 13 4.37 16.44 -0.65
CA PHE A 13 3.85 15.12 -0.34
C PHE A 13 2.53 15.25 0.40
N ARG A 14 1.53 14.49 -0.02
CA ARG A 14 0.31 14.38 0.79
C ARG A 14 0.63 13.50 1.99
N GLN A 15 0.29 13.99 3.18
CA GLN A 15 0.27 13.17 4.39
C GLN A 15 -1.17 12.74 4.63
N PRO A 16 -1.60 11.56 4.15
CA PRO A 16 -2.93 11.06 4.45
C PRO A 16 -3.05 10.82 5.95
N ASP A 17 -4.17 11.21 6.54
CA ASP A 17 -4.51 10.79 7.89
C ASP A 17 -4.77 9.27 7.88
N VAL A 18 -3.90 8.53 8.55
CA VAL A 18 -3.98 7.07 8.68
C VAL A 18 -4.28 6.64 10.12
N ASN A 19 -4.73 7.55 10.99
CA ASN A 19 -5.00 7.25 12.39
C ASN A 19 -6.10 6.20 12.54
N GLU A 20 -7.16 6.26 11.73
CA GLU A 20 -8.21 5.24 11.72
C GLU A 20 -7.65 3.86 11.37
N LEU A 21 -6.77 3.78 10.37
CA LEU A 21 -6.12 2.54 9.96
C LEU A 21 -5.16 2.01 11.03
N ARG A 22 -4.47 2.91 11.74
CA ARG A 22 -3.66 2.56 12.91
C ARG A 22 -4.52 2.03 14.06
N ASN A 23 -5.69 2.61 14.30
CA ASN A 23 -6.60 2.11 15.35
C ASN A 23 -7.08 0.68 15.05
N LEU A 24 -7.25 0.34 13.77
CA LEU A 24 -7.61 -1.02 13.35
C LEU A 24 -6.56 -2.07 13.72
N THR A 25 -5.28 -1.69 13.83
CA THR A 25 -4.22 -2.66 14.19
C THR A 25 -4.44 -3.25 15.58
N SER A 26 -5.15 -2.55 16.46
CA SER A 26 -5.49 -3.05 17.78
C SER A 26 -6.44 -4.27 17.74
N TYR A 27 -7.20 -4.45 16.65
CA TYR A 27 -8.09 -5.61 16.48
C TYR A 27 -7.37 -6.86 15.98
N VAL A 28 -6.09 -6.78 15.63
CA VAL A 28 -5.30 -7.95 15.21
C VAL A 28 -4.94 -8.79 16.44
N LEU A 29 -5.66 -9.90 16.63
CA LEU A 29 -5.48 -10.80 17.78
C LEU A 29 -4.18 -11.62 17.73
N ASP A 30 -3.74 -11.98 16.52
CA ASP A 30 -2.49 -12.71 16.28
C ASP A 30 -1.55 -11.92 15.35
N PRO A 31 -0.72 -11.01 15.90
CA PRO A 31 0.23 -10.24 15.12
C PRO A 31 1.27 -11.10 14.38
N LEU A 32 1.62 -12.28 14.92
CA LEU A 32 2.60 -13.17 14.32
C LEU A 32 2.00 -13.90 13.10
N GLY A 33 0.81 -14.48 13.24
CA GLY A 33 0.08 -15.07 12.11
C GLY A 33 -0.32 -14.03 11.07
N PHE A 34 -0.70 -12.82 11.48
CA PHE A 34 -0.93 -11.72 10.56
C PHE A 34 0.32 -11.40 9.74
N LYS A 35 1.49 -11.29 10.41
CA LYS A 35 2.75 -11.07 9.72
C LYS A 35 3.13 -12.22 8.79
N ALA A 36 2.87 -13.46 9.19
CA ALA A 36 3.14 -14.62 8.35
C ALA A 36 2.28 -14.62 7.08
N ARG A 37 1.03 -14.17 7.16
CA ARG A 37 0.09 -14.16 6.03
C ARG A 37 0.20 -12.92 5.14
N TYR A 38 0.42 -11.75 5.73
CA TYR A 38 0.34 -10.46 5.04
C TYR A 38 1.65 -9.66 5.09
N GLY A 39 2.71 -10.21 5.68
CA GLY A 39 4.00 -9.55 5.79
C GLY A 39 4.03 -8.39 6.80
N LYS A 40 4.90 -7.42 6.57
CA LYS A 40 5.20 -6.30 7.46
C LYS A 40 4.25 -5.10 7.31
N LEU A 41 3.00 -5.32 6.88
CA LEU A 41 2.02 -4.23 6.73
C LEU A 41 1.80 -3.43 8.04
N LEU A 42 1.73 -4.11 9.20
CA LEU A 42 1.55 -3.41 10.48
C LEU A 42 2.72 -2.48 10.82
N PRO A 43 4.00 -2.94 10.78
CA PRO A 43 5.14 -2.04 10.89
C PRO A 43 5.09 -0.88 9.88
N LEU A 44 4.80 -1.15 8.61
CA LEU A 44 4.76 -0.14 7.54
C LEU A 44 3.77 1.00 7.81
N LEU A 45 2.60 0.70 8.40
CA LEU A 45 1.61 1.71 8.80
C LEU A 45 2.10 2.65 9.92
N THR A 46 3.05 2.20 10.71
CA THR A 46 3.63 2.94 11.83
C THR A 46 4.99 3.57 11.51
N THR A 47 5.62 3.17 10.41
CA THR A 47 6.91 3.73 9.96
C THR A 47 6.77 5.22 9.70
N GLN A 48 7.60 6.01 10.37
CA GLN A 48 7.75 7.42 10.06
C GLN A 48 8.67 7.56 8.87
N VAL A 49 8.20 8.24 7.83
CA VAL A 49 8.97 8.51 6.63
C VAL A 49 9.37 9.98 6.64
N ASP A 50 10.66 10.24 6.55
CA ASP A 50 11.19 11.60 6.48
C ASP A 50 10.84 12.27 5.14
N GLU A 51 10.22 13.44 5.19
CA GLU A 51 9.83 14.18 3.99
C GLU A 51 11.05 14.65 3.18
N GLY A 52 12.16 14.97 3.84
CA GLY A 52 13.41 15.34 3.18
C GLY A 52 13.99 14.17 2.37
N LEU A 53 13.96 12.96 2.94
CA LEU A 53 14.36 11.73 2.26
C LEU A 53 13.47 11.45 1.05
N MET A 54 12.15 11.54 1.19
CA MET A 54 11.22 11.33 0.07
C MET A 54 11.39 12.39 -1.02
N SER A 55 11.57 13.65 -0.64
CA SER A 55 11.89 14.74 -1.56
C SER A 55 13.16 14.42 -2.34
N THR A 56 14.20 13.95 -1.65
CA THR A 56 15.49 13.61 -2.26
C THR A 56 15.33 12.47 -3.25
N LEU A 57 14.69 11.36 -2.86
CA LEU A 57 14.43 10.24 -3.76
C LEU A 57 13.63 10.69 -4.99
N ALA A 58 12.57 11.49 -4.82
CA ALA A 58 11.79 11.99 -5.95
C ALA A 58 12.60 12.85 -6.94
N GLN A 59 13.60 13.61 -6.46
CA GLN A 59 14.49 14.41 -7.32
C GLN A 59 15.43 13.56 -8.17
N PHE A 60 15.87 12.43 -7.63
CA PHE A 60 16.84 11.56 -8.27
C PHE A 60 16.17 10.41 -9.04
N TYR A 61 14.84 10.29 -9.00
CA TYR A 61 14.11 9.30 -9.78
C TYR A 61 14.29 9.52 -11.28
N ASP A 62 14.84 8.52 -11.94
CA ASP A 62 15.02 8.43 -13.38
C ASP A 62 13.87 7.60 -13.96
N PRO A 63 12.91 8.23 -14.67
CA PRO A 63 11.75 7.52 -15.21
C PRO A 63 12.11 6.57 -16.35
N LEU A 64 13.27 6.72 -17.00
CA LEU A 64 13.69 5.85 -18.09
C LEU A 64 14.18 4.50 -17.57
N TYR A 65 14.92 4.53 -16.45
CA TYR A 65 15.52 3.34 -15.85
C TYR A 65 14.77 2.84 -14.60
N HIS A 66 13.70 3.54 -14.20
CA HIS A 66 12.90 3.23 -13.01
C HIS A 66 13.74 3.09 -11.73
N CYS A 67 14.73 3.96 -11.57
CA CYS A 67 15.69 3.91 -10.47
C CYS A 67 16.03 5.30 -9.92
N PHE A 68 16.76 5.37 -8.80
CA PHE A 68 17.27 6.64 -8.30
C PHE A 68 18.72 6.83 -8.74
N SER A 69 18.95 7.73 -9.70
CA SER A 69 20.26 7.95 -10.32
C SER A 69 21.00 9.12 -9.68
N PHE A 70 22.03 8.83 -8.88
CA PHE A 70 22.96 9.78 -8.29
C PHE A 70 24.22 9.96 -9.17
N PRO A 71 25.05 10.99 -8.95
CA PRO A 71 26.26 11.25 -9.71
C PRO A 71 27.21 10.05 -9.91
N ASP A 72 27.32 9.21 -8.89
CA ASP A 72 28.37 8.18 -8.79
C ASP A 72 27.81 6.76 -8.59
N PHE A 73 26.50 6.62 -8.38
CA PHE A 73 25.84 5.32 -8.21
C PHE A 73 24.35 5.41 -8.53
N GLN A 74 23.72 4.26 -8.71
CA GLN A 74 22.26 4.13 -8.81
C GLN A 74 21.75 3.36 -7.61
N LEU A 75 20.61 3.79 -7.06
CA LEU A 75 19.84 2.99 -6.10
C LEU A 75 18.68 2.35 -6.86
N LEU A 76 18.73 1.03 -6.97
CA LEU A 76 17.58 0.18 -7.23
C LEU A 76 17.46 -0.73 -6.02
N PRO A 77 16.31 -0.75 -5.33
CA PRO A 77 16.12 -1.76 -4.32
C PRO A 77 16.13 -3.14 -4.98
N THR A 78 16.90 -4.08 -4.43
CA THR A 78 16.94 -5.45 -4.96
C THR A 78 15.64 -6.19 -4.62
N LEU A 79 15.39 -7.34 -5.28
CA LEU A 79 14.22 -8.17 -4.94
C LEU A 79 14.26 -8.64 -3.48
N GLU A 80 15.45 -8.89 -2.94
CA GLU A 80 15.68 -9.24 -1.54
C GLU A 80 15.30 -8.09 -0.61
N GLU A 81 15.67 -6.85 -0.95
CA GLU A 81 15.31 -5.66 -0.17
C GLU A 81 13.81 -5.39 -0.20
N TYR A 82 13.16 -5.53 -1.35
CA TYR A 82 11.70 -5.45 -1.44
C TYR A 82 11.02 -6.54 -0.61
N SER A 83 11.48 -7.79 -0.75
CA SER A 83 10.99 -8.94 0.03
C SER A 83 11.13 -8.69 1.53
N HIS A 84 12.27 -8.15 1.94
CA HIS A 84 12.52 -7.77 3.32
C HIS A 84 11.58 -6.64 3.79
N LEU A 85 11.37 -5.60 2.97
CA LEU A 85 10.54 -4.45 3.30
C LEU A 85 9.08 -4.85 3.53
N ILE A 86 8.52 -5.62 2.59
CA ILE A 86 7.11 -6.04 2.68
C ILE A 86 6.95 -7.29 3.55
N GLY A 87 8.02 -8.01 3.87
CA GLY A 87 7.99 -9.23 4.68
C GLY A 87 7.33 -10.42 3.98
N ILE A 88 7.38 -10.47 2.65
CA ILE A 88 6.80 -11.53 1.81
C ILE A 88 7.92 -12.05 0.91
N PRO A 89 8.09 -13.37 0.75
CA PRO A 89 9.16 -13.93 -0.08
C PRO A 89 8.84 -13.73 -1.57
N ILE A 90 9.12 -12.53 -2.11
CA ILE A 90 8.74 -12.13 -3.48
C ILE A 90 9.27 -13.10 -4.54
N LEU A 91 10.45 -13.68 -4.33
CA LEU A 91 11.05 -14.64 -5.25
C LEU A 91 10.19 -15.90 -5.47
N ASP A 92 9.36 -16.24 -4.49
CA ASP A 92 8.46 -17.40 -4.52
C ASP A 92 7.04 -17.01 -4.99
N GLN A 93 6.80 -15.73 -5.27
CA GLN A 93 5.49 -15.21 -5.67
C GLN A 93 5.37 -15.08 -7.19
N VAL A 94 4.17 -15.32 -7.71
CA VAL A 94 3.86 -15.03 -9.11
C VAL A 94 3.72 -13.52 -9.28
N PRO A 95 4.53 -12.86 -10.12
CA PRO A 95 4.37 -11.43 -10.38
C PRO A 95 2.98 -11.14 -10.93
N SER A 96 2.32 -10.11 -10.39
CA SER A 96 1.08 -9.64 -10.98
C SER A 96 1.40 -9.08 -12.38
N SER A 97 0.74 -9.63 -13.40
CA SER A 97 0.93 -9.20 -14.79
C SER A 97 0.36 -7.81 -15.06
N GLY A 98 -0.34 -7.19 -14.09
CA GLY A 98 -1.06 -5.94 -14.27
C GLY A 98 -2.24 -6.02 -15.24
N LEU A 99 -2.49 -7.20 -15.82
CA LEU A 99 -3.57 -7.51 -16.77
C LEU A 99 -4.76 -8.19 -16.09
N ALA A 100 -4.76 -8.29 -14.75
CA ALA A 100 -5.87 -8.88 -14.02
C ALA A 100 -7.15 -8.08 -14.29
N SER A 101 -8.25 -8.79 -14.58
CA SER A 101 -9.56 -8.17 -14.70
C SER A 101 -9.95 -7.52 -13.38
N ILE A 102 -10.68 -6.40 -13.46
CA ILE A 102 -11.27 -5.77 -12.27
C ILE A 102 -12.19 -6.81 -11.60
N PRO A 103 -12.02 -7.11 -10.29
CA PRO A 103 -12.82 -8.10 -9.61
C PRO A 103 -14.29 -7.67 -9.60
N THR A 104 -15.18 -8.63 -9.82
CA THR A 104 -16.62 -8.46 -9.74
C THR A 104 -17.07 -8.19 -8.31
N ALA A 105 -18.25 -7.59 -8.13
CA ALA A 105 -18.81 -7.35 -6.80
C ALA A 105 -18.93 -8.64 -5.96
N ARG A 106 -19.20 -9.77 -6.62
CA ARG A 106 -19.25 -11.09 -5.99
C ARG A 106 -17.89 -11.56 -5.48
N GLU A 107 -16.84 -11.46 -6.30
CA GLU A 107 -15.49 -11.83 -5.86
C GLU A 107 -15.01 -10.98 -4.68
N ILE A 108 -15.36 -9.68 -4.68
CA ILE A 108 -15.08 -8.79 -3.56
C ILE A 108 -15.87 -9.19 -2.31
N ALA A 109 -17.16 -9.49 -2.47
CA ALA A 109 -18.04 -9.95 -1.39
C ALA A 109 -17.49 -11.23 -0.74
N ASP A 110 -17.12 -12.22 -1.55
CA ASP A 110 -16.56 -13.49 -1.10
C ASP A 110 -15.22 -13.28 -0.37
N LEU A 111 -14.34 -12.43 -0.90
CA LEU A 111 -13.03 -12.13 -0.30
C LEU A 111 -13.14 -11.40 1.03
N LEU A 112 -14.04 -10.43 1.14
CA LEU A 112 -14.21 -9.61 2.33
C LEU A 112 -15.19 -10.23 3.35
N HIS A 113 -15.85 -11.33 2.98
CA HIS A 113 -16.95 -11.93 3.74
C HIS A 113 -18.09 -10.94 4.03
N ILE A 114 -18.39 -10.07 3.07
CA ILE A 114 -19.45 -9.05 3.12
C ILE A 114 -20.54 -9.44 2.13
N ASP A 115 -21.81 -9.13 2.44
CA ASP A 115 -22.93 -9.36 1.52
C ASP A 115 -22.74 -8.63 0.18
N GLU A 116 -23.03 -9.33 -0.93
CA GLU A 116 -22.85 -8.80 -2.28
C GLU A 116 -23.74 -7.58 -2.56
N ALA A 117 -24.96 -7.53 -2.02
CA ALA A 117 -25.84 -6.37 -2.19
C ALA A 117 -25.28 -5.14 -1.45
N LEU A 118 -24.68 -5.35 -0.27
CA LEU A 118 -23.99 -4.26 0.44
C LEU A 118 -22.77 -3.75 -0.33
N ILE A 119 -21.97 -4.64 -0.92
CA ILE A 119 -20.86 -4.24 -1.82
C ILE A 119 -21.40 -3.42 -2.98
N LYS A 120 -22.41 -3.93 -3.72
CA LYS A 120 -23.00 -3.22 -4.86
C LYS A 120 -23.54 -1.84 -4.49
N ALA A 121 -24.19 -1.71 -3.34
CA ALA A 121 -24.74 -0.44 -2.87
C ALA A 121 -23.67 0.60 -2.53
N ASN A 122 -22.45 0.17 -2.19
CA ASN A 122 -21.35 1.05 -1.79
C ASN A 122 -20.25 1.21 -2.86
N LEU A 123 -20.36 0.52 -4.00
CA LEU A 123 -19.44 0.74 -5.13
C LEU A 123 -19.66 2.13 -5.71
N THR A 124 -18.56 2.86 -5.87
CA THR A 124 -18.53 4.21 -6.43
C THR A 124 -17.60 4.27 -7.63
N THR A 125 -17.84 5.18 -8.56
CA THR A 125 -16.96 5.38 -9.72
C THR A 125 -16.09 6.61 -9.47
N LYS A 126 -14.77 6.42 -9.37
CA LYS A 126 -13.80 7.51 -9.23
C LYS A 126 -12.76 7.41 -10.34
N GLY A 127 -12.62 8.47 -11.14
CA GLY A 127 -11.68 8.47 -12.27
C GLY A 127 -11.98 7.40 -13.33
N GLY A 128 -13.24 7.00 -13.49
CA GLY A 128 -13.66 5.95 -14.43
C GLY A 128 -13.46 4.51 -13.92
N ILE A 129 -12.94 4.34 -12.69
CA ILE A 129 -12.71 3.03 -12.08
C ILE A 129 -13.76 2.81 -10.98
N GLN A 130 -14.40 1.65 -11.00
CA GLN A 130 -15.31 1.22 -9.95
C GLN A 130 -14.49 0.84 -8.71
N SER A 131 -14.82 1.42 -7.55
CA SER A 131 -14.02 1.33 -6.33
C SER A 131 -14.88 1.43 -5.07
N LEU A 132 -14.40 0.85 -3.97
CA LEU A 132 -15.01 1.01 -2.65
C LEU A 132 -14.40 2.20 -1.90
N PRO A 133 -15.21 3.07 -1.27
CA PRO A 133 -14.70 4.13 -0.42
C PRO A 133 -13.88 3.57 0.75
N SER A 134 -12.79 4.26 1.11
CA SER A 134 -11.96 3.88 2.26
C SER A 134 -12.76 3.91 3.57
N GLU A 135 -13.63 4.90 3.73
CA GLU A 135 -14.51 5.04 4.90
C GLU A 135 -15.42 3.82 5.08
N PHE A 136 -15.96 3.28 3.99
CA PHE A 136 -16.76 2.05 4.02
C PHE A 136 -15.93 0.86 4.50
N LEU A 137 -14.72 0.68 3.94
CA LEU A 137 -13.83 -0.43 4.32
C LEU A 137 -13.38 -0.34 5.79
N VAL A 138 -13.06 0.86 6.27
CA VAL A 138 -12.68 1.10 7.68
C VAL A 138 -13.86 0.83 8.61
N ALA A 139 -15.07 1.24 8.25
CA ALA A 139 -16.28 0.97 9.02
C ALA A 139 -16.53 -0.54 9.15
N GLN A 140 -16.44 -1.29 8.05
CA GLN A 140 -16.60 -2.75 8.05
C GLN A 140 -15.52 -3.44 8.91
N ALA A 141 -14.25 -3.08 8.72
CA ALA A 141 -13.16 -3.61 9.53
C ALA A 141 -13.36 -3.33 11.04
N THR A 142 -13.88 -2.16 11.39
CA THR A 142 -14.20 -1.79 12.77
C THR A 142 -15.34 -2.64 13.34
N ILE A 143 -16.38 -2.91 12.56
CA ILE A 143 -17.50 -3.78 12.97
C ILE A 143 -16.98 -5.19 13.27
N TYR A 144 -16.21 -5.78 12.36
CA TYR A 144 -15.61 -7.11 12.57
C TYR A 144 -14.69 -7.14 13.79
N GLY A 145 -13.82 -6.13 13.94
CA GLY A 145 -12.91 -6.04 15.07
C GLY A 145 -13.63 -5.95 16.43
N LYS A 146 -14.73 -5.20 16.52
CA LYS A 146 -15.56 -5.12 17.74
C LYS A 146 -16.28 -6.44 18.05
N ALA A 147 -16.81 -7.11 17.02
CA ALA A 147 -17.48 -8.40 17.17
C ALA A 147 -16.53 -9.47 17.73
N MET A 148 -15.30 -9.56 17.20
CA MET A 148 -14.27 -10.51 17.65
C MET A 148 -13.77 -10.28 19.08
N ARG A 149 -13.89 -9.07 19.63
CA ARG A 149 -13.53 -8.78 21.03
C ARG A 149 -14.66 -9.04 22.02
N SER A 150 -15.90 -9.17 21.53
CA SER A 150 -17.09 -9.35 22.35
C SER A 150 -17.51 -10.82 22.48
N SER A 151 -16.87 -11.71 21.69
CA SER A 151 -17.00 -13.17 21.70
C SER A 151 -15.92 -13.82 22.55
#